data_AF-A0A5P8N024-F1
#
_entry.id   AF-A0A5P8N024-F1
#
_cell.length_a   1.000
_cell.length_b   1.000
_cell.length_c   1.000
_cell.angle_alpha   90.00
_cell.angle_beta   90.00
_cell.angle_gamma   90.00
#
_symmetry.space_group_name_H-M   'P 1'
#
loop_
_entity.id
_entity.type
_entity.pdbx_description
1 polymer ?
#
loop_
_entity_poly.entity_id
_entity_poly.type
_entity_poly.pdbx_seq_one_letter_code
_entity_poly.pdbx_strand_id
1 'polypeptide(L)'
;MGARLLIERPGLFSTLQDEGRFGYQRFGISASGAMDPLALALANALVGNPRGMAGIELTLLGLSATIEGGPVRLALAGADMALAINGRPAEGWRAHVLEPGDRIEIGTARTGMRAFLALAGGFAIAPTLGSLSTHSRSAIGGFEGRALRAGDLLPLNGAPAGPLLALAPEHRPVGNGPIRVVMGPQDDHFTDEAISTFLSSEYRVSDKADRMGAQLDGPVLAHRDGFNIVSDGIVNGSIQVPGHGRPVVLLADRQTTGGYPKIATVIGPDLWRLGQARPGEALRFAAVSADEAEASARAQEACLLAMLAAMGEPSGPAELSSERLLAHNLVDGVTSALDPDDA
;
A
#
# COMPACT_ATOMS: atom_id res chain seq x y z
N MET A 1 -25.80 -19.07 -9.12
CA MET A 1 -24.45 -18.89 -9.72
C MET A 1 -23.53 -18.37 -8.63
N GLY A 2 -22.23 -18.63 -8.68
CA GLY A 2 -21.29 -18.04 -7.70
C GLY A 2 -21.21 -16.52 -7.84
N ALA A 3 -20.87 -15.82 -6.75
CA ALA A 3 -20.69 -14.37 -6.78
C ALA A 3 -19.47 -13.98 -7.64
N ARG A 4 -19.57 -12.87 -8.36
CA ARG A 4 -18.53 -12.37 -9.27
C ARG A 4 -18.44 -10.85 -9.21
N LEU A 5 -17.25 -10.33 -9.51
CA LEU A 5 -17.00 -8.90 -9.66
C LEU A 5 -16.71 -8.58 -11.13
N LEU A 6 -17.64 -7.91 -11.80
CA LEU A 6 -17.47 -7.45 -13.19
C LEU A 6 -16.76 -6.09 -13.19
N ILE A 7 -15.56 -6.03 -13.76
CA ILE A 7 -14.79 -4.79 -13.89
C ILE A 7 -15.32 -3.98 -15.06
N GLU A 8 -15.75 -2.75 -14.81
CA GLU A 8 -16.20 -1.83 -15.86
C GLU A 8 -15.10 -0.86 -16.27
N ARG A 9 -14.45 -0.24 -15.27
CA ARG A 9 -13.30 0.64 -15.43
C ARG A 9 -12.20 0.13 -14.52
N PRO A 10 -11.04 -0.31 -15.05
CA PRO A 10 -10.01 -0.95 -14.23
C PRO A 10 -9.15 0.03 -13.41
N GLY A 11 -9.33 1.34 -13.56
CA GLY A 11 -8.43 2.34 -12.98
C GLY A 11 -7.10 2.44 -13.73
N LEU A 12 -6.08 3.01 -13.07
CA LEU A 12 -4.76 3.20 -13.68
C LEU A 12 -3.96 1.89 -13.71
N PHE A 13 -3.84 1.23 -12.56
CA PHE A 13 -3.14 -0.05 -12.42
C PHE A 13 -3.71 -0.80 -11.21
N SER A 14 -4.63 -1.73 -11.49
CA SER A 14 -5.28 -2.57 -10.48
C SER A 14 -4.85 -4.02 -10.65
N THR A 15 -4.33 -4.63 -9.59
CA THR A 15 -3.84 -6.03 -9.62
C THR A 15 -4.27 -6.80 -8.38
N LEU A 16 -4.36 -8.13 -8.50
CA LEU A 16 -4.51 -8.97 -7.31
C LEU A 16 -3.17 -9.09 -6.59
N GLN A 17 -3.17 -8.83 -5.29
CA GLN A 17 -1.99 -8.92 -4.43
C GLN A 17 -2.35 -9.57 -3.09
N ASP A 18 -1.54 -10.55 -2.67
CA ASP A 18 -1.53 -11.14 -1.34
C ASP A 18 -0.20 -10.84 -0.63
N GLU A 19 0.22 -11.66 0.34
CA GLU A 19 1.53 -11.53 1.00
C GLU A 19 2.72 -11.79 0.04
N GLY A 20 2.47 -12.39 -1.11
CA GLY A 20 3.47 -12.72 -2.10
C GLY A 20 3.87 -14.20 -2.10
N ARG A 21 4.88 -14.48 -2.91
CA ARG A 21 5.28 -15.83 -3.33
C ARG A 21 6.68 -16.15 -2.82
N PHE A 22 6.75 -16.76 -1.65
CA PHE A 22 8.01 -17.05 -0.98
C PHE A 22 8.63 -18.38 -1.42
N GLY A 23 9.96 -18.48 -1.30
CA GLY A 23 10.71 -19.71 -1.60
C GLY A 23 11.24 -19.85 -3.03
N TYR A 24 10.90 -18.92 -3.94
CA TYR A 24 11.27 -19.01 -5.37
C TYR A 24 12.34 -18.01 -5.83
N GLN A 25 12.82 -17.11 -4.96
CA GLN A 25 13.82 -16.09 -5.32
C GLN A 25 15.13 -16.70 -5.87
N ARG A 26 15.55 -17.86 -5.34
CA ARG A 26 16.70 -18.62 -5.83
C ARG A 26 16.56 -19.09 -7.29
N PHE A 27 15.34 -19.10 -7.83
CA PHE A 27 15.02 -19.47 -9.21
C PHE A 27 14.75 -18.24 -10.09
N GLY A 28 15.06 -17.03 -9.63
CA GLY A 28 14.84 -15.80 -10.39
C GLY A 28 13.41 -15.23 -10.30
N ILE A 29 12.57 -15.76 -9.42
CA ILE A 29 11.17 -15.32 -9.28
C ILE A 29 11.04 -14.43 -8.04
N SER A 30 10.66 -13.17 -8.26
CA SER A 30 10.38 -12.21 -7.19
C SER A 30 9.15 -12.63 -6.38
N ALA A 31 9.09 -12.19 -5.12
CA ALA A 31 7.96 -12.52 -4.26
C ALA A 31 6.68 -11.78 -4.69
N SER A 32 6.78 -10.61 -5.34
CA SER A 32 5.65 -9.68 -5.48
C SER A 32 5.03 -9.40 -4.11
N GLY A 33 3.70 -9.37 -4.02
CA GLY A 33 2.99 -9.01 -2.80
C GLY A 33 2.43 -7.59 -2.86
N ALA A 34 1.60 -7.28 -1.87
CA ALA A 34 1.13 -5.93 -1.62
C ALA A 34 2.30 -4.96 -1.39
N MET A 35 2.24 -3.78 -2.03
CA MET A 35 3.17 -2.67 -1.77
C MET A 35 2.97 -2.04 -0.39
N ASP A 36 1.76 -2.16 0.17
CA ASP A 36 1.43 -1.80 1.54
C ASP A 36 0.70 -2.99 2.19
N PRO A 37 1.45 -3.93 2.80
CA PRO A 37 0.88 -5.09 3.48
C PRO A 37 0.02 -4.72 4.69
N LEU A 38 0.23 -3.55 5.30
CA LEU A 38 -0.54 -3.08 6.45
C LEU A 38 -1.97 -2.71 6.01
N ALA A 39 -2.09 -1.96 4.92
CA ALA A 39 -3.40 -1.63 4.33
C ALA A 39 -4.13 -2.90 3.83
N LEU A 40 -3.43 -3.85 3.22
CA LEU A 40 -4.01 -5.15 2.83
C LEU A 40 -4.57 -5.89 4.05
N ALA A 41 -3.78 -6.01 5.12
CA ALA A 41 -4.18 -6.68 6.35
C ALA A 41 -5.43 -6.06 6.98
N LEU A 42 -5.47 -4.73 7.06
CA LEU A 42 -6.60 -3.99 7.63
C LEU A 42 -7.84 -4.09 6.74
N ALA A 43 -7.71 -4.01 5.41
CA ALA A 43 -8.84 -4.23 4.49
C ALA A 43 -9.43 -5.63 4.65
N ASN A 44 -8.58 -6.66 4.72
CA ASN A 44 -8.99 -8.04 4.92
C ASN A 44 -9.71 -8.25 6.26
N ALA A 45 -9.15 -7.69 7.34
CA ALA A 45 -9.76 -7.82 8.65
C ALA A 45 -11.17 -7.21 8.72
N LEU A 46 -11.39 -6.07 8.07
CA LEU A 46 -12.72 -5.43 8.01
C LEU A 46 -13.79 -6.37 7.41
N VAL A 47 -13.40 -7.21 6.44
CA VAL A 47 -14.30 -8.18 5.82
C VAL A 47 -14.21 -9.59 6.43
N GLY A 48 -13.51 -9.75 7.56
CA GLY A 48 -13.36 -11.02 8.27
C GLY A 48 -12.43 -12.04 7.63
N ASN A 49 -11.55 -11.60 6.72
CA ASN A 49 -10.56 -12.46 6.08
C ASN A 49 -9.27 -12.59 6.93
N PRO A 50 -8.49 -13.66 6.75
CA PRO A 50 -7.09 -13.69 7.18
C PRO A 50 -6.30 -12.51 6.60
N ARG A 51 -5.38 -11.94 7.39
CA ARG A 51 -4.62 -10.72 7.04
C ARG A 51 -3.97 -10.75 5.66
N GLY A 52 -3.45 -11.92 5.27
CA GLY A 52 -2.70 -12.12 4.04
C GLY A 52 -3.52 -12.52 2.82
N MET A 53 -4.86 -12.58 2.94
CA MET A 53 -5.71 -12.95 1.81
C MET A 53 -5.57 -11.96 0.65
N ALA A 54 -5.69 -12.43 -0.59
CA ALA A 54 -5.56 -11.56 -1.74
C ALA A 54 -6.66 -10.48 -1.77
N GLY A 55 -6.26 -9.24 -2.01
CA GLY A 55 -7.12 -8.10 -2.32
C GLY A 55 -6.78 -7.49 -3.67
N ILE A 56 -7.58 -6.54 -4.14
CA ILE A 56 -7.23 -5.72 -5.31
C ILE A 56 -6.42 -4.52 -4.84
N GLU A 57 -5.13 -4.47 -5.19
CA GLU A 57 -4.30 -3.28 -5.03
C GLU A 57 -4.65 -2.28 -6.13
N LEU A 58 -5.13 -1.10 -5.73
CA LEU A 58 -5.49 0.03 -6.59
C LEU A 58 -4.40 1.09 -6.53
N THR A 59 -3.94 1.58 -7.68
CA THR A 59 -2.87 2.58 -7.76
C THR A 59 -3.40 3.92 -8.29
N LEU A 60 -3.36 4.97 -7.47
CA LEU A 60 -3.74 6.36 -7.74
C LEU A 60 -5.20 6.59 -8.19
N LEU A 61 -5.63 5.97 -9.29
CA LEU A 61 -6.99 5.99 -9.81
C LEU A 61 -7.63 4.61 -9.57
N GLY A 62 -8.68 4.58 -8.77
CA GLY A 62 -9.45 3.37 -8.47
C GLY A 62 -10.28 2.85 -9.64
N LEU A 63 -11.08 1.82 -9.36
CA LEU A 63 -11.88 1.09 -10.35
C LEU A 63 -13.39 1.35 -10.19
N SER A 64 -14.17 0.98 -11.21
CA SER A 64 -15.60 0.73 -11.03
C SER A 64 -15.95 -0.70 -11.43
N ALA A 65 -16.85 -1.32 -10.66
CA ALA A 65 -17.24 -2.70 -10.85
C ALA A 65 -18.67 -2.95 -10.38
N THR A 66 -19.30 -3.99 -10.93
CA THR A 66 -20.66 -4.40 -10.59
C THR A 66 -20.65 -5.82 -10.01
N ILE A 67 -21.46 -6.04 -8.98
CA ILE A 67 -21.62 -7.36 -8.34
C ILE A 67 -22.59 -8.21 -9.16
N GLU A 68 -22.21 -9.45 -9.44
CA GLU A 68 -23.08 -10.42 -10.12
C GLU A 68 -23.24 -11.72 -9.34
N GLY A 69 -24.37 -12.39 -9.55
CA GLY A 69 -24.59 -13.79 -9.14
C GLY A 69 -25.00 -14.00 -7.68
N GLY A 70 -24.36 -13.31 -6.73
CA GLY A 70 -24.67 -13.40 -5.30
C GLY A 70 -24.13 -12.21 -4.49
N PRO A 71 -24.59 -12.02 -3.23
CA PRO A 71 -24.18 -10.90 -2.40
C PRO A 71 -22.68 -10.98 -2.05
N VAL A 72 -22.07 -9.80 -1.86
CA VAL A 72 -20.64 -9.65 -1.59
C VAL A 72 -20.44 -8.67 -0.45
N ARG A 73 -19.60 -9.03 0.53
CA ARG A 73 -19.08 -8.11 1.53
C ARG A 73 -17.71 -7.59 1.10
N LEU A 74 -17.49 -6.28 1.16
CA LEU A 74 -16.24 -5.63 0.76
C LEU A 74 -15.81 -4.55 1.75
N ALA A 75 -14.52 -4.20 1.72
CA ALA A 75 -13.99 -3.02 2.39
C ALA A 75 -12.82 -2.43 1.61
N LEU A 76 -12.64 -1.12 1.72
CA LEU A 76 -11.53 -0.38 1.13
C LEU A 76 -10.65 0.19 2.25
N ALA A 77 -9.34 -0.03 2.22
CA ALA A 77 -8.38 0.57 3.15
C ALA A 77 -7.09 1.02 2.45
N GLY A 78 -6.27 1.84 3.12
CA GLY A 78 -5.04 2.43 2.55
C GLY A 78 -5.24 3.89 2.17
N ALA A 79 -4.77 4.27 0.97
CA ALA A 79 -4.90 5.63 0.44
C ALA A 79 -6.34 6.15 0.49
N ASP A 80 -6.48 7.45 0.72
CA ASP A 80 -7.79 8.10 0.83
C ASP A 80 -8.44 8.24 -0.55
N MET A 81 -9.17 7.20 -0.97
CA MET A 81 -9.92 7.16 -2.22
C MET A 81 -11.42 7.27 -1.94
N ALA A 82 -12.12 8.12 -2.68
CA ALA A 82 -13.57 8.25 -2.58
C ALA A 82 -14.24 6.94 -3.02
N LEU A 83 -14.98 6.29 -2.11
CA LEU A 83 -15.83 5.14 -2.42
C LEU A 83 -17.28 5.60 -2.58
N ALA A 84 -17.95 5.12 -3.61
CA ALA A 84 -19.38 5.25 -3.79
C ALA A 84 -20.01 3.89 -4.12
N ILE A 85 -21.21 3.66 -3.59
CA ILE A 85 -22.04 2.48 -3.87
C ILE A 85 -23.35 2.99 -4.48
N ASN A 86 -23.69 2.54 -5.68
CA ASN A 86 -24.87 2.97 -6.43
C ASN A 86 -24.99 4.51 -6.55
N GLY A 87 -23.86 5.17 -6.80
CA GLY A 87 -23.76 6.63 -6.91
C GLY A 87 -23.86 7.40 -5.60
N ARG A 88 -23.97 6.72 -4.44
CA ARG A 88 -24.01 7.36 -3.11
C ARG A 88 -22.64 7.22 -2.42
N PRO A 89 -22.13 8.28 -1.78
CA PRO A 89 -20.89 8.18 -1.00
C PRO A 89 -20.97 7.09 0.05
N ALA A 90 -19.91 6.31 0.18
CA ALA A 90 -19.74 5.28 1.20
C ALA A 90 -18.36 5.43 1.86
N GLU A 91 -18.27 5.02 3.13
CA GLU A 91 -17.05 5.20 3.92
C GLU A 91 -16.00 4.14 3.55
N GLY A 92 -14.78 4.56 3.28
CA GLY A 92 -13.61 3.68 3.39
C GLY A 92 -13.39 3.25 4.85
N TRP A 93 -12.49 2.29 5.06
CA TRP A 93 -12.18 1.73 6.37
C TRP A 93 -13.40 1.12 7.09
N ARG A 94 -14.38 0.65 6.31
CA ARG A 94 -15.63 0.06 6.77
C ARG A 94 -16.08 -1.05 5.82
N ALA A 95 -16.65 -2.11 6.38
CA ALA A 95 -17.26 -3.19 5.62
C ALA A 95 -18.66 -2.80 5.14
N HIS A 96 -18.95 -3.13 3.88
CA HIS A 96 -20.24 -2.93 3.21
C HIS A 96 -20.71 -4.25 2.61
N VAL A 97 -22.03 -4.48 2.61
CA VAL A 97 -22.66 -5.61 1.91
C VAL A 97 -23.36 -5.07 0.69
N LEU A 98 -23.10 -5.71 -0.45
CA LEU A 98 -23.67 -5.37 -1.74
C LEU A 98 -24.46 -6.56 -2.28
N GLU A 99 -25.59 -6.28 -2.90
CA GLU A 99 -26.43 -7.25 -3.57
C GLU A 99 -26.06 -7.38 -5.06
N PRO A 100 -26.44 -8.47 -5.74
CA PRO A 100 -26.30 -8.57 -7.19
C PRO A 100 -26.95 -7.38 -7.91
N GLY A 101 -26.19 -6.74 -8.80
CA GLY A 101 -26.58 -5.52 -9.52
C GLY A 101 -26.06 -4.24 -8.88
N ASP A 102 -25.61 -4.28 -7.63
CA ASP A 102 -24.98 -3.11 -7.00
C ASP A 102 -23.63 -2.80 -7.65
N ARG A 103 -23.34 -1.51 -7.74
CA ARG A 103 -22.16 -0.95 -8.41
C ARG A 103 -21.29 -0.19 -7.44
N ILE A 104 -19.99 -0.47 -7.45
CA ILE A 104 -18.97 0.33 -6.75
C ILE A 104 -18.24 1.26 -7.72
N GLU A 105 -17.92 2.45 -7.22
CA GLU A 105 -17.02 3.40 -7.86
C GLU A 105 -15.97 3.86 -6.86
N ILE A 106 -14.69 3.66 -7.19
CA ILE A 106 -13.55 4.11 -6.40
C ILE A 106 -12.80 5.16 -7.21
N GLY A 107 -12.77 6.38 -6.70
CA GLY A 107 -12.19 7.53 -7.36
C GLY A 107 -10.66 7.60 -7.25
N THR A 108 -10.13 8.79 -7.55
CA THR A 108 -8.71 9.12 -7.39
C THR A 108 -8.35 9.28 -5.91
N ALA A 109 -7.15 8.84 -5.54
CA ALA A 109 -6.60 9.06 -4.20
C ALA A 109 -6.37 10.56 -3.93
N ARG A 110 -6.89 11.06 -2.81
CA ARG A 110 -6.61 12.42 -2.30
C ARG A 110 -5.27 12.47 -1.57
N THR A 111 -5.00 11.49 -0.71
CA THR A 111 -3.72 11.27 -0.03
C THR A 111 -3.25 9.83 -0.22
N GLY A 112 -1.94 9.58 -0.09
CA GLY A 112 -1.34 8.27 -0.36
C GLY A 112 -1.42 7.85 -1.83
N MET A 113 -0.93 6.67 -2.15
CA MET A 113 -0.84 6.18 -3.54
C MET A 113 -1.65 4.91 -3.77
N ARG A 114 -1.75 4.03 -2.78
CA ARG A 114 -2.33 2.69 -2.94
C ARG A 114 -3.41 2.39 -1.93
N ALA A 115 -4.52 1.84 -2.41
CA ALA A 115 -5.60 1.32 -1.57
C ALA A 115 -5.86 -0.15 -1.92
N PHE A 116 -6.46 -0.89 -0.98
CA PHE A 116 -6.80 -2.29 -1.13
C PHE A 116 -8.30 -2.48 -1.00
N LEU A 117 -8.92 -3.03 -2.04
CA LEU A 117 -10.28 -3.53 -1.99
C LEU A 117 -10.23 -5.01 -1.60
N ALA A 118 -10.64 -5.31 -0.37
CA ALA A 118 -10.79 -6.68 0.11
C ALA A 118 -12.22 -7.16 -0.11
N LEU A 119 -12.37 -8.40 -0.57
CA LEU A 119 -13.65 -9.07 -0.76
C LEU A 119 -13.70 -10.25 0.18
N ALA A 120 -14.79 -10.38 0.93
CA ALA A 120 -14.91 -11.42 1.94
C ALA A 120 -14.85 -12.82 1.29
N GLY A 121 -14.02 -13.71 1.83
CA GLY A 121 -13.73 -15.04 1.26
C GLY A 121 -12.74 -15.02 0.09
N GLY A 122 -12.38 -13.84 -0.43
CA GLY A 122 -11.41 -13.67 -1.49
C GLY A 122 -11.87 -14.22 -2.84
N PHE A 123 -10.90 -14.54 -3.68
CA PHE A 123 -11.11 -14.90 -5.08
C PHE A 123 -11.06 -16.42 -5.30
N ALA A 124 -11.98 -16.93 -6.10
CA ALA A 124 -11.98 -18.32 -6.55
C ALA A 124 -11.01 -18.53 -7.72
N ILE A 125 -9.74 -18.18 -7.49
CA ILE A 125 -8.65 -18.26 -8.46
C ILE A 125 -7.58 -19.16 -7.86
N ALA A 126 -7.04 -20.08 -8.68
CA ALA A 126 -5.97 -20.96 -8.23
C ALA A 126 -4.66 -20.18 -8.03
N PRO A 127 -3.97 -20.33 -6.89
CA PRO A 127 -2.70 -19.65 -6.66
C PRO A 127 -1.62 -20.17 -7.62
N THR A 128 -0.78 -19.26 -8.12
CA THR A 128 0.39 -19.60 -8.92
C THR A 128 1.62 -19.61 -8.02
N LEU A 129 2.26 -20.78 -7.92
CA LEU A 129 3.41 -21.00 -7.03
C LEU A 129 3.07 -20.67 -5.56
N GLY A 130 1.84 -20.94 -5.13
CA GLY A 130 1.38 -20.72 -3.76
C GLY A 130 0.91 -19.29 -3.44
N SER A 131 0.78 -18.41 -4.45
CA SER A 131 0.32 -17.03 -4.25
C SER A 131 -0.55 -16.53 -5.42
N LEU A 132 -1.50 -15.66 -5.10
CA LEU A 132 -2.34 -14.88 -6.01
C LEU A 132 -1.74 -13.50 -6.35
N SER A 133 -0.56 -13.15 -5.86
CA SER A 133 0.10 -11.91 -6.26
C SER A 133 0.46 -11.89 -7.74
N THR A 134 0.13 -10.78 -8.37
CA THR A 134 0.40 -10.51 -9.78
C THR A 134 1.81 -9.94 -9.93
N HIS A 135 2.64 -10.58 -10.75
CA HIS A 135 3.90 -10.03 -11.26
C HIS A 135 3.74 -9.70 -12.75
N SER A 136 3.23 -8.51 -13.06
CA SER A 136 2.78 -8.14 -14.41
C SER A 136 3.88 -8.21 -15.47
N ARG A 137 5.13 -7.91 -15.10
CA ARG A 137 6.26 -7.92 -16.05
C ARG A 137 6.61 -9.32 -16.57
N SER A 138 6.30 -10.36 -15.79
CA SER A 138 6.59 -11.77 -16.14
C SER A 138 5.31 -12.57 -16.39
N ALA A 139 4.14 -11.93 -16.35
CA ALA A 139 2.84 -12.58 -16.49
C ALA A 139 2.59 -13.74 -15.50
N ILE A 140 2.96 -13.57 -14.22
CA ILE A 140 2.82 -14.61 -13.19
C ILE A 140 1.75 -14.22 -12.18
N GLY A 141 0.84 -15.16 -11.88
CA GLY A 141 -0.13 -15.04 -10.78
C GLY A 141 -1.28 -14.07 -11.03
N GLY A 142 -2.06 -13.81 -9.98
CA GLY A 142 -3.24 -12.95 -10.05
C GLY A 142 -4.28 -13.39 -11.06
N PHE A 143 -4.88 -12.42 -11.73
CA PHE A 143 -5.85 -12.66 -12.80
C PHE A 143 -5.14 -12.58 -14.15
N GLU A 144 -4.88 -13.75 -14.75
CA GLU A 144 -4.21 -13.89 -16.04
C GLU A 144 -2.80 -13.27 -16.11
N GLY A 145 -2.09 -13.10 -14.99
CA GLY A 145 -0.74 -12.53 -14.96
C GLY A 145 -0.67 -11.04 -15.25
N ARG A 146 -1.77 -10.30 -15.23
CA ARG A 146 -1.83 -8.91 -15.69
C ARG A 146 -2.66 -8.01 -14.78
N ALA A 147 -2.56 -6.70 -15.02
CA ALA A 147 -3.53 -5.76 -14.48
C ALA A 147 -4.94 -6.06 -15.02
N LEU A 148 -5.94 -5.74 -14.19
CA LEU A 148 -7.35 -5.89 -14.53
C LEU A 148 -7.72 -5.00 -15.73
N ARG A 149 -8.71 -5.43 -16.50
CA ARG A 149 -9.24 -4.76 -17.68
C ARG A 149 -10.76 -4.67 -17.61
N ALA A 150 -11.32 -3.72 -18.35
CA ALA A 150 -12.76 -3.65 -18.54
C ALA A 150 -13.27 -4.97 -19.16
N GLY A 151 -14.36 -5.50 -18.60
CA GLY A 151 -14.95 -6.77 -18.98
C GLY A 151 -14.40 -7.98 -18.22
N ASP A 152 -13.33 -7.83 -17.41
CA ASP A 152 -12.86 -8.92 -16.55
C ASP A 152 -13.95 -9.30 -15.54
N LEU A 153 -14.20 -10.59 -15.39
CA LEU A 153 -15.21 -11.14 -14.47
C LEU A 153 -14.51 -12.01 -13.43
N LEU A 154 -14.19 -11.42 -12.27
CA LEU A 154 -13.42 -12.11 -11.25
C LEU A 154 -14.34 -13.01 -10.43
N PRO A 155 -14.05 -14.33 -10.33
CA PRO A 155 -14.85 -15.25 -9.53
C PRO A 155 -14.50 -15.12 -8.04
N LEU A 156 -15.52 -15.17 -7.17
CA LEU A 156 -15.37 -15.02 -5.72
C LEU A 156 -15.74 -16.32 -5.00
N ASN A 157 -15.08 -16.62 -3.88
CA ASN A 157 -15.39 -17.83 -3.09
C ASN A 157 -16.70 -17.73 -2.29
N GLY A 158 -17.29 -16.53 -2.20
CA GLY A 158 -18.48 -16.25 -1.38
C GLY A 158 -18.13 -15.77 0.03
N ALA A 159 -19.05 -15.02 0.65
CA ALA A 159 -18.77 -14.27 1.87
C ALA A 159 -18.84 -15.12 3.16
N PRO A 160 -17.92 -14.93 4.12
CA PRO A 160 -18.12 -15.33 5.51
C PRO A 160 -19.23 -14.49 6.15
N ALA A 161 -20.10 -15.12 6.95
CA ALA A 161 -21.00 -14.39 7.85
C ALA A 161 -20.19 -13.67 8.95
N GLY A 162 -20.74 -12.61 9.55
CA GLY A 162 -20.11 -11.93 10.69
C GLY A 162 -20.49 -10.45 10.78
N PRO A 163 -20.02 -9.75 11.83
CA PRO A 163 -20.28 -8.33 12.00
C PRO A 163 -19.71 -7.53 10.83
N LEU A 164 -20.34 -6.40 10.53
CA LEU A 164 -19.75 -5.39 9.65
C LEU A 164 -18.81 -4.56 10.51
N LEU A 165 -17.52 -4.58 10.21
CA LEU A 165 -16.52 -3.88 11.01
C LEU A 165 -16.16 -2.53 10.39
N ALA A 166 -15.72 -1.60 11.24
CA ALA A 166 -15.14 -0.33 10.85
C ALA A 166 -13.89 -0.03 11.69
N LEU A 167 -12.95 0.71 11.11
CA LEU A 167 -11.78 1.25 11.81
C LEU A 167 -11.85 2.77 11.88
N ALA A 168 -11.93 3.28 13.12
CA ALA A 168 -12.01 4.71 13.39
C ALA A 168 -10.73 5.45 12.94
N PRO A 169 -10.83 6.71 12.48
CA PRO A 169 -9.69 7.50 11.97
C PRO A 169 -8.45 7.52 12.86
N GLU A 170 -8.63 7.62 14.18
CA GLU A 170 -7.58 7.68 15.20
C GLU A 170 -6.74 6.40 15.30
N HIS A 171 -7.25 5.28 14.79
CA HIS A 171 -6.56 4.00 14.78
C HIS A 171 -5.94 3.66 13.41
N ARG A 172 -6.11 4.52 12.40
CA ARG A 172 -5.58 4.27 11.06
C ARG A 172 -4.06 4.50 11.04
N PRO A 173 -3.30 3.74 10.21
CA PRO A 173 -1.86 3.95 10.09
C PRO A 173 -1.51 5.37 9.64
N VAL A 174 -0.52 5.97 10.31
CA VAL A 174 0.04 7.28 9.95
C VAL A 174 1.55 7.12 9.76
N GLY A 175 2.06 7.55 8.60
CA GLY A 175 3.48 7.44 8.25
C GLY A 175 4.18 8.78 8.43
N ASN A 176 4.95 8.94 9.52
CA ASN A 176 5.66 10.18 9.83
C ASN A 176 7.18 9.96 9.92
N GLY A 177 7.96 11.03 9.74
CA GLY A 177 9.41 11.04 9.96
C GLY A 177 10.25 10.52 8.79
N PRO A 178 11.56 10.28 8.98
CA PRO A 178 12.41 9.69 7.94
C PRO A 178 12.10 8.21 7.71
N ILE A 179 12.45 7.69 6.54
CA ILE A 179 12.47 6.25 6.24
C ILE A 179 13.70 5.64 6.91
N ARG A 180 13.48 4.69 7.81
CA ARG A 180 14.56 4.05 8.57
C ARG A 180 15.25 2.96 7.76
N VAL A 181 16.57 2.92 7.84
CA VAL A 181 17.43 2.00 7.07
C VAL A 181 18.52 1.39 7.94
N VAL A 182 18.90 0.15 7.65
CA VAL A 182 20.14 -0.45 8.14
C VAL A 182 21.21 -0.23 7.06
N MET A 183 22.37 0.30 7.43
CA MET A 183 23.46 0.55 6.48
C MET A 183 24.03 -0.75 5.91
N GLY A 184 24.53 -0.67 4.68
CA GLY A 184 25.12 -1.80 3.97
C GLY A 184 24.11 -2.70 3.25
N PRO A 185 24.57 -3.86 2.72
CA PRO A 185 25.84 -4.52 3.05
C PRO A 185 27.08 -4.03 2.27
N GLN A 186 26.96 -3.07 1.35
CA GLN A 186 28.08 -2.51 0.58
C GLN A 186 28.24 -1.01 0.80
N ASP A 187 28.01 -0.53 2.03
CA ASP A 187 28.23 0.87 2.41
C ASP A 187 29.71 1.25 2.33
N ASP A 188 30.63 0.28 2.48
CA ASP A 188 32.07 0.42 2.26
C ASP A 188 32.47 0.78 0.82
N HIS A 189 31.57 0.57 -0.17
CA HIS A 189 31.77 1.02 -1.55
C HIS A 189 31.54 2.53 -1.74
N PHE A 190 31.08 3.25 -0.71
CA PHE A 190 30.73 4.68 -0.80
C PHE A 190 31.68 5.54 0.04
N THR A 191 31.90 6.78 -0.39
CA THR A 191 32.71 7.72 0.39
C THR A 191 31.98 8.11 1.69
N ASP A 192 32.72 8.52 2.71
CA ASP A 192 32.11 9.00 3.97
C ASP A 192 31.20 10.21 3.72
N GLU A 193 31.58 11.06 2.75
CA GLU A 193 30.76 12.15 2.26
C GLU A 193 29.45 11.65 1.66
N ALA A 194 29.48 10.61 0.82
CA ALA A 194 28.26 10.04 0.23
C ALA A 194 27.33 9.44 1.28
N ILE A 195 27.85 8.76 2.30
CA ILE A 195 27.05 8.26 3.43
C ILE A 195 26.42 9.43 4.19
N SER A 196 27.19 10.46 4.50
CA SER A 196 26.68 11.68 5.15
C SER A 196 25.60 12.36 4.31
N THR A 197 25.82 12.53 3.01
CA THR A 197 24.85 13.09 2.06
C THR A 197 23.57 12.26 2.03
N PHE A 198 23.67 10.93 1.97
CA PHE A 198 22.52 10.04 1.96
C PHE A 198 21.63 10.18 3.20
N LEU A 199 22.20 10.34 4.38
CA LEU A 199 21.45 10.44 5.65
C LEU A 199 20.99 11.86 5.97
N SER A 200 21.61 12.90 5.41
CA SER A 200 21.29 14.31 5.71
C SER A 200 20.44 15.01 4.64
N SER A 201 20.38 14.46 3.43
CA SER A 201 19.70 15.09 2.28
C SER A 201 18.24 14.71 2.18
N GLU A 202 17.48 15.57 1.49
CA GLU A 202 16.14 15.25 0.99
C GLU A 202 16.24 14.61 -0.39
N TYR A 203 15.42 13.59 -0.61
CA TYR A 203 15.21 12.94 -1.90
C TYR A 203 13.75 13.05 -2.30
N ARG A 204 13.47 13.04 -3.60
CA ARG A 204 12.11 13.03 -4.15
C ARG A 204 11.86 11.76 -4.92
N VAL A 205 10.69 11.16 -4.74
CA VAL A 205 10.27 10.00 -5.54
C VAL A 205 10.12 10.45 -7.00
N SER A 206 10.80 9.78 -7.91
CA SER A 206 10.75 10.07 -9.34
C SER A 206 9.44 9.62 -9.98
N ASP A 207 9.07 10.18 -11.13
CA ASP A 207 7.95 9.73 -11.96
C ASP A 207 8.18 8.34 -12.59
N LYS A 208 9.43 7.86 -12.56
CA LYS A 208 9.83 6.50 -12.98
C LYS A 208 9.63 5.43 -11.91
N ALA A 209 9.14 5.80 -10.72
CA ALA A 209 8.90 4.84 -9.64
C ALA A 209 7.77 3.87 -9.98
N ASP A 210 8.02 2.58 -9.78
CA ASP A 210 7.04 1.52 -9.99
C ASP A 210 7.14 0.44 -8.89
N ARG A 211 6.49 -0.71 -9.10
CA ARG A 211 6.54 -1.83 -8.14
C ARG A 211 7.89 -2.55 -8.08
N MET A 212 8.78 -2.34 -9.05
CA MET A 212 10.14 -2.90 -9.05
C MET A 212 11.08 -2.04 -8.22
N GLY A 213 10.96 -0.72 -8.34
CA GLY A 213 11.75 0.19 -7.53
C GLY A 213 11.31 1.64 -7.56
N ALA A 214 11.51 2.33 -6.45
CA ALA A 214 11.35 3.76 -6.33
C ALA A 214 12.69 4.44 -6.65
N GLN A 215 12.82 4.96 -7.87
CA GLN A 215 13.93 5.83 -8.24
C GLN A 215 13.80 7.17 -7.51
N LEU A 216 14.92 7.66 -6.97
CA LEU A 216 14.95 8.89 -6.19
C LEU A 216 15.76 9.99 -6.89
N ASP A 217 15.15 11.17 -7.01
CA ASP A 217 15.81 12.39 -7.45
C ASP A 217 16.39 13.14 -6.25
N GLY A 218 17.64 13.58 -6.34
CA GLY A 218 18.37 14.20 -5.25
C GLY A 218 19.88 14.25 -5.52
N PRO A 219 20.70 14.48 -4.48
CA PRO A 219 22.15 14.50 -4.60
C PRO A 219 22.72 13.19 -5.16
N VAL A 220 23.81 13.33 -5.91
CA VAL A 220 24.57 12.20 -6.47
C VAL A 220 25.52 11.68 -5.40
N LEU A 221 25.51 10.37 -5.18
CA LEU A 221 26.35 9.69 -4.22
C LEU A 221 27.59 9.12 -4.91
N ALA A 222 28.77 9.49 -4.41
CA ALA A 222 30.04 9.05 -4.94
C ALA A 222 30.42 7.64 -4.46
N HIS A 223 30.95 6.84 -5.37
CA HIS A 223 31.53 5.52 -5.09
C HIS A 223 33.04 5.66 -4.82
N ARG A 224 33.61 4.81 -3.97
CA ARG A 224 35.07 4.69 -3.74
C ARG A 224 35.73 3.92 -4.88
N ASP A 225 35.29 2.69 -5.11
CA ASP A 225 35.95 1.72 -5.99
C ASP A 225 35.02 1.25 -7.13
N GLY A 226 34.42 2.22 -7.81
CA GLY A 226 33.49 1.97 -8.92
C GLY A 226 32.08 1.57 -8.46
N PHE A 227 31.17 1.42 -9.43
CA PHE A 227 29.74 1.25 -9.19
C PHE A 227 29.22 -0.15 -9.50
N ASN A 228 30.11 -1.13 -9.74
CA ASN A 228 29.74 -2.50 -10.05
C ASN A 228 30.29 -3.45 -8.99
N ILE A 229 29.47 -4.44 -8.63
CA ILE A 229 29.84 -5.57 -7.78
C ILE A 229 29.59 -6.88 -8.53
N VAL A 230 30.18 -7.98 -8.05
CA VAL A 230 29.69 -9.31 -8.43
C VAL A 230 28.22 -9.38 -8.08
N SER A 231 27.39 -9.90 -9.00
CA SER A 231 25.94 -9.94 -8.80
C SER A 231 25.60 -10.67 -7.51
N ASP A 232 24.81 -10.02 -6.68
CA ASP A 232 24.48 -10.45 -5.32
C ASP A 232 22.96 -10.40 -5.10
N GLY A 233 22.49 -11.11 -4.07
CA GLY A 233 21.09 -11.18 -3.71
C GLY A 233 20.49 -9.83 -3.34
N ILE A 234 19.20 -9.68 -3.63
CA ILE A 234 18.43 -8.46 -3.36
C ILE A 234 17.24 -8.78 -2.45
N VAL A 235 17.17 -8.08 -1.33
CA VAL A 235 16.02 -8.10 -0.40
C VAL A 235 15.11 -6.89 -0.61
N ASN A 236 13.86 -6.99 -0.14
CA ASN A 236 12.91 -5.91 -0.28
C ASN A 236 13.40 -4.72 0.53
N GLY A 237 13.41 -3.52 -0.05
CA GLY A 237 13.99 -2.33 0.56
C GLY A 237 15.48 -2.12 0.30
N SER A 238 16.18 -3.00 -0.42
CA SER A 238 17.58 -2.75 -0.79
C SER A 238 17.69 -1.44 -1.57
N ILE A 239 18.63 -0.56 -1.20
CA ILE A 239 18.85 0.74 -1.85
C ILE A 239 20.10 0.65 -2.72
N GLN A 240 19.90 0.43 -4.02
CA GLN A 240 21.00 0.41 -4.99
C GLN A 240 21.38 1.82 -5.43
N VAL A 241 22.67 2.03 -5.69
CA VAL A 241 23.16 3.26 -6.30
C VAL A 241 23.90 2.91 -7.60
N PRO A 242 23.27 3.01 -8.77
CA PRO A 242 23.92 2.75 -10.06
C PRO A 242 24.98 3.81 -10.41
N GLY A 243 25.64 3.67 -11.56
CA GLY A 243 26.72 4.57 -12.01
C GLY A 243 26.34 6.05 -12.18
N HIS A 244 25.06 6.39 -12.29
CA HIS A 244 24.59 7.78 -12.26
C HIS A 244 24.48 8.36 -10.83
N GLY A 245 24.80 7.56 -9.80
CA GLY A 245 24.90 7.97 -8.39
C GLY A 245 23.59 8.35 -7.71
N ARG A 246 22.42 8.01 -8.30
CA ARG A 246 21.11 8.29 -7.69
C ARG A 246 20.55 7.03 -7.04
N PRO A 247 20.06 7.08 -5.79
CA PRO A 247 19.51 5.90 -5.13
C PRO A 247 18.24 5.36 -5.81
N VAL A 248 18.08 4.04 -5.79
CA VAL A 248 16.87 3.33 -6.19
C VAL A 248 16.50 2.34 -5.09
N VAL A 249 15.36 2.53 -4.44
CA VAL A 249 14.85 1.58 -3.44
C VAL A 249 14.12 0.46 -4.15
N LEU A 250 14.54 -0.79 -3.96
CA LEU A 250 13.99 -1.95 -4.64
C LEU A 250 12.79 -2.53 -3.89
N LEU A 251 11.70 -2.80 -4.60
CA LEU A 251 10.37 -3.01 -4.03
C LEU A 251 9.82 -4.43 -4.31
N ALA A 252 8.50 -4.62 -4.23
CA ALA A 252 7.85 -5.94 -4.25
C ALA A 252 8.21 -6.79 -5.50
N ASP A 253 8.26 -6.16 -6.67
CA ASP A 253 8.50 -6.83 -7.96
C ASP A 253 9.97 -6.73 -8.42
N ARG A 254 10.89 -6.35 -7.52
CA ARG A 254 12.33 -6.20 -7.82
C ARG A 254 12.96 -7.48 -8.37
N GLN A 255 14.09 -7.30 -9.05
CA GLN A 255 14.97 -8.39 -9.47
C GLN A 255 15.50 -9.16 -8.26
N THR A 256 15.74 -10.47 -8.40
CA THR A 256 16.24 -11.29 -7.28
C THR A 256 17.74 -11.10 -7.03
N THR A 257 18.49 -10.71 -8.05
CA THR A 257 19.93 -10.44 -8.02
C THR A 257 20.25 -9.16 -8.78
N GLY A 258 21.36 -8.50 -8.45
CA GLY A 258 21.84 -7.36 -9.23
C GLY A 258 23.29 -7.00 -8.93
N GLY A 259 23.89 -6.24 -9.85
CA GLY A 259 25.32 -5.91 -9.84
C GLY A 259 25.67 -4.50 -9.36
N TYR A 260 24.74 -3.78 -8.73
CA TYR A 260 25.00 -2.46 -8.17
C TYR A 260 25.15 -2.52 -6.64
N PRO A 261 26.09 -1.76 -6.04
CA PRO A 261 26.29 -1.73 -4.60
C PRO A 261 25.04 -1.17 -3.90
N LYS A 262 24.73 -1.77 -2.75
CA LYS A 262 23.59 -1.38 -1.90
C LYS A 262 24.12 -0.59 -0.71
N ILE A 263 23.81 0.71 -0.69
CA ILE A 263 24.28 1.61 0.38
C ILE A 263 23.57 1.32 1.71
N ALA A 264 22.32 0.89 1.66
CA ALA A 264 21.52 0.58 2.84
C ALA A 264 20.32 -0.31 2.45
N THR A 265 19.58 -0.78 3.45
CA THR A 265 18.33 -1.54 3.31
C THR A 265 17.24 -0.92 4.18
N VAL A 266 16.09 -0.58 3.58
CA VAL A 266 14.91 -0.09 4.31
C VAL A 266 14.37 -1.18 5.23
N ILE A 267 14.08 -0.83 6.47
CA ILE A 267 13.51 -1.79 7.43
C ILE A 267 12.08 -2.15 7.03
N GLY A 268 11.67 -3.40 7.32
CA GLY A 268 10.32 -3.89 7.02
C GLY A 268 9.19 -2.94 7.44
N PRO A 269 9.23 -2.40 8.68
CA PRO A 269 8.18 -1.49 9.17
C PRO A 269 7.98 -0.18 8.42
N ASP A 270 8.93 0.22 7.58
CA ASP A 270 8.85 1.47 6.83
C ASP A 270 8.54 1.25 5.34
N LEU A 271 8.57 0.00 4.84
CA LEU A 271 8.35 -0.32 3.43
C LEU A 271 6.98 0.12 2.91
N TRP A 272 5.93 -0.04 3.73
CA TRP A 272 4.57 0.35 3.34
C TRP A 272 4.46 1.85 3.00
N ARG A 273 5.29 2.68 3.63
CA ARG A 273 5.34 4.13 3.38
C ARG A 273 5.84 4.44 1.97
N LEU A 274 6.77 3.63 1.44
CA LEU A 274 7.19 3.71 0.03
C LEU A 274 6.09 3.22 -0.93
N GLY A 275 5.24 2.29 -0.47
CA GLY A 275 4.02 1.91 -1.17
C GLY A 275 2.98 3.04 -1.25
N GLN A 276 3.03 4.01 -0.35
CA GLN A 276 2.14 5.16 -0.31
C GLN A 276 2.72 6.44 -0.91
N ALA A 277 4.04 6.51 -1.08
CA ALA A 277 4.72 7.71 -1.59
C ALA A 277 4.37 8.01 -3.05
N ARG A 278 4.08 9.28 -3.36
CA ARG A 278 3.76 9.76 -4.71
C ARG A 278 5.00 10.30 -5.43
N PRO A 279 5.04 10.25 -6.77
CA PRO A 279 6.01 11.04 -7.53
C PRO A 279 6.03 12.51 -7.09
N GLY A 280 7.22 13.05 -6.89
CA GLY A 280 7.48 14.39 -6.38
C GLY A 280 7.52 14.52 -4.85
N GLU A 281 7.01 13.53 -4.11
CA GLU A 281 6.99 13.53 -2.64
C GLU A 281 8.41 13.41 -2.08
N ALA A 282 8.68 14.23 -1.06
CA ALA A 282 9.98 14.29 -0.40
C ALA A 282 10.10 13.23 0.70
N LEU A 283 11.26 12.59 0.79
CA LEU A 283 11.63 11.69 1.87
C LEU A 283 13.09 11.88 2.28
N ARG A 284 13.39 11.42 3.49
CA ARG A 284 14.74 11.42 4.09
C ARG A 284 15.02 10.04 4.66
N PHE A 285 16.30 9.72 4.85
CA PHE A 285 16.72 8.46 5.45
C PHE A 285 17.30 8.67 6.84
N ALA A 286 17.09 7.71 7.73
CA ALA A 286 17.73 7.66 9.04
C ALA A 286 18.31 6.27 9.28
N ALA A 287 19.60 6.21 9.63
CA ALA A 287 20.25 4.97 9.97
C ALA A 287 19.75 4.46 11.34
N VAL A 288 19.49 3.15 11.40
CA VAL A 288 19.21 2.40 12.63
C VAL A 288 20.06 1.13 12.64
N SER A 289 20.32 0.61 13.83
CA SER A 289 20.93 -0.70 14.01
C SER A 289 19.96 -1.83 13.62
N ALA A 290 20.51 -3.02 13.38
CA ALA A 290 19.70 -4.22 13.14
C ALA A 290 18.79 -4.55 14.34
N ASP A 291 19.27 -4.34 15.58
CA ASP A 291 18.49 -4.57 16.80
C ASP A 291 17.31 -3.60 16.91
N GLU A 292 17.51 -2.31 16.58
CA GLU A 292 16.43 -1.32 16.51
C GLU A 292 15.42 -1.64 15.40
N ALA A 293 15.89 -2.18 14.27
CA ALA A 293 15.03 -2.64 13.18
C ALA A 293 14.15 -3.82 13.62
N GLU A 294 14.70 -4.79 14.35
CA GLU A 294 13.95 -5.92 14.90
C GLU A 294 12.93 -5.46 15.95
N ALA A 295 13.34 -4.59 16.88
CA ALA A 295 12.45 -4.00 17.88
C ALA A 295 11.29 -3.25 17.21
N SER A 296 11.57 -2.51 16.13
CA SER A 296 10.57 -1.82 15.33
C SER A 296 9.59 -2.77 14.66
N ALA A 297 10.05 -3.93 14.19
CA ALA A 297 9.17 -4.95 13.59
C ALA A 297 8.21 -5.55 14.62
N ARG A 298 8.70 -5.86 15.83
CA ARG A 298 7.86 -6.32 16.94
C ARG A 298 6.84 -5.26 17.36
N ALA A 299 7.25 -3.99 17.42
CA ALA A 299 6.36 -2.88 17.73
C ALA A 299 5.28 -2.67 16.66
N GLN A 300 5.61 -2.80 15.37
CA GLN A 300 4.63 -2.71 14.30
C GLN A 300 3.60 -3.83 14.37
N GLU A 301 4.01 -5.08 14.63
CA GLU A 301 3.07 -6.19 14.81
C GLU A 301 2.13 -5.94 16.00
N ALA A 302 2.66 -5.48 17.14
CA ALA A 302 1.83 -5.12 18.29
C ALA A 302 0.84 -3.99 17.95
N CYS A 303 1.27 -2.99 17.18
CA CYS A 303 0.42 -1.90 16.71
C CYS A 303 -0.68 -2.41 15.78
N LEU A 304 -0.36 -3.28 14.82
CA LEU A 304 -1.35 -3.93 13.94
C LEU A 304 -2.38 -4.70 14.78
N LEU A 305 -1.94 -5.53 15.73
CA LEU A 305 -2.86 -6.27 16.61
C LEU A 305 -3.78 -5.33 17.41
N ALA A 306 -3.27 -4.19 17.88
CA ALA A 306 -4.09 -3.18 18.54
C ALA A 306 -5.11 -2.55 17.58
N MET A 307 -4.72 -2.24 16.34
CA MET A 307 -5.65 -1.73 15.32
C MET A 307 -6.75 -2.75 14.98
N LEU A 308 -6.41 -4.03 14.88
CA LEU A 308 -7.37 -5.12 14.66
C LEU A 308 -8.35 -5.25 15.83
N ALA A 309 -7.86 -5.17 17.07
CA ALA A 309 -8.69 -5.22 18.27
C ALA A 309 -9.59 -3.98 18.43
N ALA A 310 -9.21 -2.84 17.84
CA ALA A 310 -10.00 -1.62 17.85
C ALA A 310 -11.11 -1.59 16.79
N MET A 311 -11.16 -2.58 15.88
CA MET A 311 -12.26 -2.70 14.93
C MET A 311 -13.54 -3.08 15.67
N GLY A 312 -14.59 -2.29 15.45
CA GLY A 312 -15.90 -2.51 16.03
C GLY A 312 -16.99 -2.46 14.97
N GLU A 313 -18.20 -2.87 15.33
CA GLU A 313 -19.35 -2.55 14.51
C GLU A 313 -19.45 -1.02 14.37
N PRO A 314 -19.75 -0.49 13.18
CA PRO A 314 -20.00 0.92 13.03
C PRO A 314 -21.12 1.28 14.02
N SER A 315 -20.78 2.06 15.04
CA SER A 315 -21.78 2.92 15.65
C SER A 315 -22.44 3.64 14.47
N GLY A 316 -23.78 3.62 14.39
CA GLY A 316 -24.53 4.30 13.33
C GLY A 316 -24.07 5.75 13.14
N PRO A 317 -24.53 6.48 12.09
CA PRO A 317 -24.09 7.85 11.81
C PRO A 317 -24.00 8.57 13.14
N ALA A 318 -22.76 8.93 13.54
CA ALA A 318 -22.42 9.21 14.93
C ALA A 318 -23.62 9.90 15.56
N GLU A 319 -24.25 9.30 16.57
CA GLU A 319 -25.29 10.01 17.30
C GLU A 319 -24.70 11.40 17.53
N LEU A 320 -25.34 12.39 16.91
CA LEU A 320 -24.99 13.80 17.02
C LEU A 320 -25.33 14.16 18.45
N SER A 321 -24.54 13.63 19.37
CA SER A 321 -24.66 13.85 20.79
C SER A 321 -24.15 15.25 21.03
N SER A 322 -24.85 15.97 21.89
CA SER A 322 -24.46 17.31 22.27
C SER A 322 -23.02 17.33 22.79
N GLU A 323 -22.56 16.27 23.47
CA GLU A 323 -21.17 16.12 23.90
C GLU A 323 -20.16 16.12 22.74
N ARG A 324 -20.39 15.38 21.65
CA ARG A 324 -19.46 15.39 20.50
C ARG A 324 -19.50 16.69 19.71
N LEU A 325 -20.69 17.29 19.55
CA LEU A 325 -20.83 18.58 18.89
C LEU A 325 -20.15 19.70 19.68
N LEU A 326 -20.20 19.65 21.02
CA LEU A 326 -19.53 20.61 21.90
C LEU A 326 -18.02 20.36 22.02
N ALA A 327 -17.54 19.13 21.77
CA ALA A 327 -16.12 18.79 21.80
C ALA A 327 -15.35 19.19 20.53
N HIS A 328 -16.03 19.69 19.50
CA HIS A 328 -15.41 20.10 18.23
C HIS A 328 -15.70 21.57 17.97
N ASN A 329 -14.70 22.32 17.50
CA ASN A 329 -14.91 23.70 17.06
C ASN A 329 -15.54 23.68 15.66
N LEU A 330 -16.86 23.79 15.63
CA LEU A 330 -17.66 23.77 14.38
C LEU A 330 -17.79 25.14 13.73
N VAL A 331 -17.12 26.17 14.28
CA VAL A 331 -17.13 27.53 13.75
C VAL A 331 -15.90 27.71 12.86
N ASP A 332 -16.12 27.77 11.56
CA ASP A 332 -15.07 28.01 10.54
C ASP A 332 -14.91 29.51 10.20
N GLY A 333 -15.36 30.39 11.10
CA GLY A 333 -15.31 31.84 10.93
C GLY A 333 -16.48 32.57 11.58
N VAL A 334 -16.34 33.89 11.75
CA VAL A 334 -17.40 34.79 12.23
C VAL A 334 -17.50 35.94 11.26
N THR A 335 -18.66 36.13 10.64
CA THR A 335 -18.94 37.30 9.79
C THR A 335 -19.47 38.44 10.66
N SER A 336 -18.83 39.60 10.60
CA SER A 336 -19.27 40.79 11.31
C SER A 336 -20.38 41.49 10.53
N ALA A 337 -21.52 41.73 11.17
CA ALA A 337 -22.64 42.45 10.56
C ALA A 337 -22.35 43.95 10.30
N LEU A 338 -21.18 44.45 10.68
CA LEU A 338 -20.76 45.84 10.56
C LEU A 338 -19.53 46.03 9.66
N ASP A 339 -18.95 44.95 9.12
CA ASP A 339 -17.78 45.04 8.25
C ASP A 339 -18.23 45.08 6.78
N PRO A 340 -17.99 46.17 6.03
CA PRO A 340 -18.49 46.32 4.67
C PRO A 340 -17.77 45.44 3.63
N ASP A 341 -16.64 44.82 4.00
CA ASP A 341 -15.75 44.10 3.07
C ASP A 341 -15.98 42.58 3.03
N ASP A 342 -16.96 42.05 3.77
CA ASP A 342 -17.27 40.61 3.88
C ASP A 342 -18.53 40.16 3.08
N ALA A 343 -18.87 40.88 1.99
CA ALA A 343 -19.99 40.56 1.09
C ALA A 343 -19.56 39.92 -0.25
#